data_AF-A0A3B9Y101-F1
#
_entry.id   AF-A0A3B9Y101-F1
#
_cell.length_a   1.000
_cell.length_b   1.000
_cell.length_c   1.000
_cell.angle_alpha   90.00
_cell.angle_beta   90.00
_cell.angle_gamma   90.00
#
_symmetry.space_group_name_H-M   'P 1'
#
loop_
_entity.id
_entity.type
_entity.pdbx_description
1 polymer ?
#
loop_
_entity_poly.entity_id
_entity_poly.type
_entity_poly.pdbx_seq_one_letter_code
_entity_poly.pdbx_strand_id
1 'polypeptide(L)'
;MYVEGAPGCDPGTYTKTKAQVAYTLNTAVMAVGLGNYGLLGPNDQQRYTDALAQLQLGSVEEQPGTMPEIGPSPDFNANVSQPFNERSSLEQAWGTYGVLWPVVHQQLGVDPQLGNGLLEVLPSVPSGQSTVSATAIRVGAGTIDVTATHSGTNWTTTMTSRLTCTLHVGATLPAGSNIKSVSLNGSPVAYTVRDGNSGRQVLVSTTCGSTDQVQVVTG
;
A
#
# COMPACT_ATOMS: atom_id res chain seq x y z
N MET A 1 -21.57 15.20 -10.16
CA MET A 1 -21.16 16.34 -9.33
C MET A 1 -22.27 16.56 -8.32
N TYR A 2 -22.10 16.07 -7.10
CA TYR A 2 -23.03 16.36 -6.00
C TYR A 2 -22.25 17.17 -4.97
N VAL A 3 -22.80 18.34 -4.65
CA VAL A 3 -22.32 19.24 -3.60
C VAL A 3 -23.26 18.98 -2.42
N GLU A 4 -22.74 18.44 -1.33
CA GLU A 4 -23.47 18.37 -0.05
C GLU A 4 -23.01 19.53 0.85
N GLY A 5 -23.98 20.21 1.46
CA GLY A 5 -23.76 21.01 2.67
C GLY A 5 -24.03 22.50 2.55
N ALA A 6 -25.24 22.91 2.90
CA ALA A 6 -25.43 24.05 3.79
C ALA A 6 -26.57 23.73 4.76
N PRO A 7 -26.29 23.69 6.07
CA PRO A 7 -27.21 24.27 7.01
C PRO A 7 -26.50 25.26 7.95
N GLY A 8 -26.88 26.54 7.84
CA GLY A 8 -26.87 27.47 8.97
C GLY A 8 -25.71 28.48 9.06
N CYS A 9 -26.07 29.75 8.78
CA CYS A 9 -25.53 30.98 9.38
C CYS A 9 -24.08 31.41 9.10
N ASP A 10 -23.53 31.12 7.92
CA ASP A 10 -22.40 31.91 7.41
C ASP A 10 -22.92 32.94 6.39
N PRO A 11 -22.72 34.26 6.60
CA PRO A 11 -23.07 35.28 5.61
C PRO A 11 -22.17 35.26 4.36
N GLY A 12 -21.16 34.39 4.32
CA GLY A 12 -20.31 34.18 3.16
C GLY A 12 -21.08 33.71 1.93
N THR A 13 -21.20 34.56 0.91
CA THR A 13 -21.55 34.12 -0.44
C THR A 13 -20.37 33.35 -1.02
N TYR A 14 -20.55 32.09 -1.40
CA TYR A 14 -19.57 31.28 -2.12
C TYR A 14 -19.03 32.06 -3.34
N THR A 15 -17.80 32.59 -3.25
CA THR A 15 -17.14 33.31 -4.33
C THR A 15 -16.49 32.30 -5.27
N LYS A 16 -16.99 32.25 -6.50
CA LYS A 16 -16.66 31.32 -7.61
C LYS A 16 -15.21 31.33 -8.12
N THR A 17 -14.20 31.58 -7.31
CA THR A 17 -12.82 31.24 -7.69
C THR A 17 -12.57 29.78 -7.32
N LYS A 18 -12.40 28.92 -8.33
CA LYS A 18 -12.03 27.52 -8.13
C LYS A 18 -10.65 27.49 -7.47
N ALA A 19 -10.60 27.35 -6.15
CA ALA A 19 -9.35 27.21 -5.44
C ALA A 19 -8.66 25.90 -5.88
N GLN A 20 -7.40 26.00 -6.29
CA GLN A 20 -6.52 24.90 -6.61
C GLN A 20 -5.99 24.31 -5.30
N VAL A 21 -6.80 23.43 -4.71
CA VAL A 21 -6.56 22.77 -3.43
C VAL A 21 -6.23 21.30 -3.65
N ALA A 22 -5.16 20.81 -3.03
CA ALA A 22 -4.75 19.41 -3.10
C ALA A 22 -5.27 18.62 -1.90
N TYR A 23 -6.42 17.96 -2.05
CA TYR A 23 -6.96 17.07 -1.03
C TYR A 23 -6.16 15.76 -0.96
N THR A 24 -5.70 15.39 0.23
CA THR A 24 -4.94 14.15 0.45
C THR A 24 -5.78 12.89 0.15
N LEU A 25 -7.10 12.98 0.27
CA LEU A 25 -8.03 11.91 -0.11
C LEU A 25 -7.88 11.50 -1.58
N ASN A 26 -7.85 12.47 -2.51
CA ASN A 26 -7.79 12.16 -3.93
C ASN A 26 -6.44 11.53 -4.30
N THR A 27 -5.36 12.02 -3.69
CA THR A 27 -4.02 11.44 -3.79
C THR A 27 -4.01 9.99 -3.29
N ALA A 28 -4.66 9.71 -2.15
CA ALA A 28 -4.77 8.36 -1.61
C ALA A 28 -5.57 7.41 -2.50
N VAL A 29 -6.68 7.88 -3.09
CA VAL A 29 -7.47 7.11 -4.07
C VAL A 29 -6.59 6.73 -5.27
N MET A 30 -5.77 7.66 -5.78
CA MET A 30 -4.84 7.35 -6.87
C MET A 30 -3.76 6.34 -6.46
N ALA A 31 -3.18 6.49 -5.27
CA ALA A 31 -2.17 5.55 -4.76
C ALA A 31 -2.72 4.12 -4.68
N VAL A 32 -3.87 3.94 -4.04
CA VAL A 32 -4.53 2.64 -3.90
C VAL A 32 -4.99 2.11 -5.26
N GLY A 33 -5.60 2.96 -6.07
CA GLY A 33 -6.14 2.60 -7.38
C GLY A 33 -5.08 2.03 -8.32
N LEU A 34 -3.92 2.69 -8.43
CA LEU A 34 -2.83 2.23 -9.29
C LEU A 34 -2.23 0.90 -8.81
N GLY A 35 -2.14 0.69 -7.49
CA GLY A 35 -1.68 -0.57 -6.93
C GLY A 35 -2.60 -1.75 -7.23
N ASN A 36 -3.92 -1.52 -7.33
CA ASN A 36 -4.87 -2.57 -7.73
C ASN A 36 -4.61 -3.09 -9.16
N TYR A 37 -3.88 -2.32 -9.97
CA TYR A 37 -3.47 -2.68 -11.34
C TYR A 37 -1.98 -3.00 -11.46
N GLY A 38 -1.26 -3.14 -10.34
CA GLY A 38 0.17 -3.49 -10.35
C GLY A 38 1.09 -2.37 -10.85
N LEU A 39 0.56 -1.15 -10.96
CA LEU A 39 1.30 0.03 -11.40
C LEU A 39 2.02 0.66 -10.19
N LEU A 40 3.11 0.02 -9.77
CA LEU A 40 3.81 0.37 -8.53
C LEU A 40 5.00 1.32 -8.71
N GLY A 41 5.35 1.66 -9.95
CA GLY A 41 6.59 2.36 -10.26
C GLY A 41 6.61 3.85 -9.86
N PRO A 42 7.78 4.51 -10.04
CA PRO A 42 7.99 5.92 -9.66
C PRO A 42 6.95 6.90 -10.21
N ASN A 43 6.49 6.68 -11.44
CA ASN A 43 5.51 7.56 -12.12
C ASN A 43 4.04 7.15 -11.87
N ASP A 44 3.82 6.05 -11.15
CA ASP A 44 2.50 5.46 -10.92
C ASP A 44 2.09 5.61 -9.45
N GLN A 45 1.93 4.52 -8.70
CA GLN A 45 1.55 4.56 -7.29
C GLN A 45 2.59 5.32 -6.45
N GLN A 46 3.89 5.09 -6.69
CA GLN A 46 4.94 5.55 -5.79
C GLN A 46 4.91 7.07 -5.59
N ARG A 47 4.77 7.88 -6.66
CA ARG A 47 4.69 9.35 -6.52
C ARG A 47 3.56 9.82 -5.61
N TYR A 48 2.43 9.12 -5.56
CA TYR A 48 1.30 9.49 -4.71
C TYR A 48 1.56 9.08 -3.26
N THR A 49 2.08 7.87 -3.06
CA THR A 49 2.50 7.39 -1.73
C THR A 49 3.60 8.27 -1.13
N ASP A 50 4.62 8.64 -1.92
CA ASP A 50 5.73 9.50 -1.51
C ASP A 50 5.23 10.91 -1.16
N ALA A 51 4.32 11.47 -1.98
CA ALA A 51 3.71 12.77 -1.69
C ALA A 51 2.95 12.76 -0.37
N LEU A 52 2.17 11.70 -0.09
CA LEU A 52 1.47 11.54 1.18
C LEU A 52 2.44 11.33 2.36
N ALA A 53 3.45 10.47 2.19
CA ALA A 53 4.44 10.21 3.22
C ALA A 53 5.24 11.47 3.59
N GLN A 54 5.57 12.32 2.61
CA GLN A 54 6.25 13.59 2.84
C GLN A 54 5.43 14.54 3.73
N LEU A 55 4.10 14.51 3.65
CA LEU A 55 3.22 15.31 4.52
C LEU A 55 3.23 14.82 5.97
N GLN A 56 3.54 13.55 6.21
CA GLN A 56 3.57 12.99 7.57
C GLN A 56 4.97 13.03 8.19
N LEU A 57 6.02 12.88 7.38
CA LEU A 57 7.40 12.67 7.81
C LEU A 57 8.35 13.85 7.51
N GLY A 58 7.98 14.72 6.58
CA GLY A 58 8.82 15.83 6.11
C GLY A 58 8.79 17.05 7.03
N SER A 59 9.28 18.18 6.51
CA SER A 59 9.02 19.50 7.11
C SER A 59 7.53 19.81 6.93
N VAL A 60 6.73 19.48 7.95
CA VAL A 60 5.29 19.63 7.91
C VAL A 60 4.93 21.07 8.31
N GLU A 61 4.04 21.71 7.54
CA GLU A 61 3.41 22.99 7.89
C GLU A 61 2.33 22.82 8.99
N GLU A 62 1.94 21.56 9.27
CA GLU A 62 0.89 21.12 10.20
C GLU A 62 1.46 20.17 11.27
N GLN A 63 0.60 19.49 12.04
CA GLN A 63 1.02 18.60 13.14
C GLN A 63 1.92 17.44 12.64
N PRO A 64 3.16 17.32 13.16
CA PRO A 64 4.06 16.24 12.75
C PRO A 64 3.49 14.85 13.00
N GLY A 65 3.66 13.94 12.04
CA GLY A 65 3.19 12.55 12.12
C GLY A 65 1.72 12.35 11.77
N THR A 66 0.92 13.41 11.66
CA THR A 66 -0.48 13.30 11.21
C THR A 66 -0.59 13.52 9.71
N MET A 67 -1.68 13.04 9.12
CA MET A 67 -2.01 13.32 7.73
C MET A 67 -2.94 14.53 7.68
N PRO A 68 -2.54 15.67 7.11
CA PRO A 68 -3.44 16.80 6.94
C PRO A 68 -4.50 16.50 5.86
N GLU A 69 -5.64 17.17 5.94
CA GLU A 69 -6.71 17.04 4.95
C GLU A 69 -6.31 17.60 3.58
N ILE A 70 -5.55 18.69 3.62
CA ILE A 70 -5.09 19.42 2.45
C ILE A 70 -3.57 19.49 2.51
N GLY A 71 -2.91 19.12 1.41
CA GLY A 71 -1.48 19.32 1.23
C GLY A 71 -1.17 20.64 0.50
N PRO A 72 0.12 21.03 0.38
CA PRO A 72 0.54 22.21 -0.34
C PRO A 72 0.02 22.25 -1.77
N SER A 73 -0.52 23.40 -2.17
CA SER A 73 -1.08 23.65 -3.51
C SER A 73 -1.02 25.15 -3.83
N PRO A 74 -1.24 25.58 -5.08
CA PRO A 74 -1.08 26.99 -5.48
C PRO A 74 -1.90 27.99 -4.65
N ASP A 75 -3.10 27.59 -4.23
CA ASP A 75 -3.99 28.42 -3.40
C ASP A 75 -3.94 28.02 -1.91
N PHE A 76 -2.91 27.28 -1.48
CA PHE A 76 -2.73 26.85 -0.09
C PHE A 76 -2.12 27.99 0.74
N ASN A 77 -2.89 28.53 1.70
CA ASN A 77 -2.37 29.39 2.75
C ASN A 77 -2.18 28.59 4.04
N ALA A 78 -1.29 29.09 4.92
CA ALA A 78 -1.14 28.54 6.26
C ALA A 78 -2.50 28.42 6.96
N ASN A 79 -2.78 27.26 7.54
CA ASN A 79 -4.09 26.93 8.09
C ASN A 79 -4.53 27.91 9.21
N VAL A 80 -3.57 28.41 9.99
CA VAL A 80 -3.81 29.46 11.00
C VAL A 80 -4.35 30.79 10.43
N SER A 81 -4.06 31.08 9.17
CA SER A 81 -4.48 32.29 8.46
C SER A 81 -5.89 32.19 7.87
N GLN A 82 -6.48 30.99 7.85
CA GLN A 82 -7.83 30.75 7.35
C GLN A 82 -8.88 31.03 8.43
N PRO A 83 -10.11 31.45 8.06
CA PRO A 83 -11.27 31.48 8.96
C PRO A 83 -11.44 30.14 9.68
N PHE A 84 -11.85 30.16 10.95
CA PHE A 84 -11.90 28.96 11.78
C PHE A 84 -12.74 27.81 11.16
N ASN A 85 -13.82 28.16 10.46
CA ASN A 85 -14.71 27.23 9.76
C ASN A 85 -14.19 26.74 8.40
N GLU A 86 -13.08 27.30 7.91
CA GLU A 86 -12.43 26.94 6.65
C GLU A 86 -11.07 26.28 6.88
N ARG A 87 -10.67 26.08 8.14
CA ARG A 87 -9.42 25.40 8.49
C ARG A 87 -9.51 23.92 8.14
N SER A 88 -8.44 23.42 7.55
CA SER A 88 -8.29 22.01 7.22
C SER A 88 -8.12 21.17 8.47
N SER A 89 -8.65 19.94 8.44
CA SER A 89 -8.42 18.98 9.50
C SER A 89 -6.95 18.55 9.51
N LEU A 90 -6.34 18.54 10.68
CA LEU A 90 -4.96 18.06 10.89
C LEU A 90 -4.86 16.52 10.85
N GLU A 91 -5.98 15.80 10.93
CA GLU A 91 -6.04 14.34 10.85
C GLU A 91 -7.06 13.87 9.82
N GLN A 92 -6.58 13.38 8.69
CA GLN A 92 -7.38 12.87 7.58
C GLN A 92 -7.04 11.40 7.32
N ALA A 93 -7.87 10.51 7.88
CA ALA A 93 -7.64 9.06 7.90
C ALA A 93 -7.53 8.42 6.51
N TRP A 94 -8.35 8.85 5.55
CA TRP A 94 -8.32 8.37 4.17
C TRP A 94 -7.05 8.78 3.42
N GLY A 95 -6.45 9.91 3.78
CA GLY A 95 -5.13 10.30 3.26
C GLY A 95 -4.07 9.31 3.73
N THR A 96 -4.06 8.99 5.04
CA THR A 96 -3.15 7.99 5.63
C THR A 96 -3.31 6.61 5.00
N TYR A 97 -4.54 6.23 4.65
CA TYR A 97 -4.82 4.98 3.96
C TYR A 97 -4.05 4.84 2.64
N GLY A 98 -3.82 5.96 1.95
CA GLY A 98 -2.99 6.04 0.73
C GLY A 98 -1.50 5.77 0.93
N VAL A 99 -1.04 5.56 2.16
CA VAL A 99 0.31 5.08 2.48
C VAL A 99 0.26 3.65 3.01
N LEU A 100 -0.57 3.41 4.04
CA LEU A 100 -0.62 2.13 4.73
C LEU A 100 -1.05 0.98 3.82
N TRP A 101 -2.12 1.17 3.03
CA TRP A 101 -2.64 0.12 2.16
C TRP A 101 -1.69 -0.22 1.01
N PRO A 102 -1.14 0.77 0.27
CA PRO A 102 -0.09 0.50 -0.72
C PRO A 102 1.09 -0.30 -0.18
N VAL A 103 1.66 0.09 0.96
CA VAL A 103 2.86 -0.55 1.48
C VAL A 103 2.55 -1.94 2.06
N VAL A 104 1.55 -2.06 2.92
CA VAL A 104 1.29 -3.31 3.67
C VAL A 104 0.55 -4.34 2.83
N HIS A 105 -0.50 -3.94 2.14
CA HIS A 105 -1.34 -4.88 1.40
C HIS A 105 -0.84 -5.11 -0.02
N GLN A 106 -0.48 -4.06 -0.76
CA GLN A 106 -0.15 -4.20 -2.18
C GLN A 106 1.32 -4.55 -2.43
N GLN A 107 2.27 -3.89 -1.76
CA GLN A 107 3.70 -4.14 -1.95
C GLN A 107 4.18 -5.35 -1.13
N LEU A 108 3.93 -5.36 0.18
CA LEU A 108 4.26 -6.50 1.05
C LEU A 108 3.32 -7.70 0.85
N GLY A 109 2.17 -7.51 0.20
CA GLY A 109 1.26 -8.60 -0.15
C GLY A 109 0.57 -9.26 1.04
N VAL A 110 0.50 -8.59 2.20
CA VAL A 110 -0.04 -9.16 3.43
C VAL A 110 -1.57 -9.09 3.40
N ASP A 111 -2.21 -10.25 3.33
CA ASP A 111 -3.67 -10.40 3.37
C ASP A 111 -4.10 -11.40 4.46
N PRO A 112 -4.40 -10.91 5.67
CA PRO A 112 -4.79 -11.76 6.79
C PRO A 112 -6.27 -12.12 6.73
N GLN A 113 -6.57 -13.34 6.26
CA GLN A 113 -7.90 -13.94 6.29
C GLN A 113 -8.06 -14.86 7.52
N LEU A 114 -7.56 -14.40 8.66
CA LEU A 114 -7.35 -15.24 9.84
C LEU A 114 -8.64 -15.76 10.49
N GLY A 115 -9.78 -15.11 10.23
CA GLY A 115 -11.10 -15.66 10.58
C GLY A 115 -11.40 -17.01 9.93
N ASN A 116 -10.77 -17.28 8.77
CA ASN A 116 -10.81 -18.54 8.05
C ASN A 116 -9.56 -19.41 8.28
N GLY A 117 -8.69 -19.02 9.22
CA GLY A 117 -7.42 -19.70 9.49
C GLY A 117 -6.36 -19.55 8.38
N LEU A 118 -6.50 -18.57 7.48
CA LEU A 118 -5.62 -18.36 6.33
C LEU A 118 -4.84 -17.03 6.45
N LEU A 119 -3.58 -17.06 6.04
CA LEU A 119 -2.76 -15.88 5.76
C LEU A 119 -2.20 -16.01 4.34
N GLU A 120 -2.44 -15.00 3.49
CA GLU A 120 -1.71 -14.87 2.22
C GLU A 120 -0.59 -13.82 2.35
N VAL A 121 0.59 -14.13 1.80
CA VAL A 121 1.74 -13.24 1.67
C VAL A 121 2.27 -13.34 0.24
N LEU A 122 1.85 -12.41 -0.62
CA LEU A 122 2.14 -12.40 -2.06
C LEU A 122 2.74 -11.06 -2.50
N PRO A 123 3.99 -10.75 -2.10
CA PRO A 123 4.58 -9.44 -2.30
C PRO A 123 4.71 -9.10 -3.78
N SER A 124 4.54 -7.82 -4.10
CA SER A 124 4.82 -7.24 -5.41
C SER A 124 5.92 -6.21 -5.23
N VAL A 125 7.16 -6.55 -5.61
CA VAL A 125 8.30 -5.61 -5.48
C VAL A 125 8.15 -4.52 -6.54
N PRO A 126 7.99 -3.23 -6.15
CA PRO A 126 7.87 -2.13 -7.11
C PRO A 126 9.06 -2.05 -8.09
N SER A 127 8.81 -1.51 -9.28
CA SER A 127 9.89 -1.28 -10.24
C SER A 127 10.85 -0.21 -9.73
N GLY A 128 12.16 -0.42 -9.95
CA GLY A 128 13.20 0.50 -9.49
C GLY A 128 13.72 0.25 -8.07
N GLN A 129 13.13 -0.68 -7.32
CA GLN A 129 13.67 -1.20 -6.06
C GLN A 129 13.94 -2.70 -6.14
N SER A 130 14.93 -3.17 -5.39
CA SER A 130 15.31 -4.58 -5.34
C SER A 130 14.65 -5.36 -4.20
N THR A 131 14.08 -4.65 -3.22
CA THR A 131 13.58 -5.24 -1.98
C THR A 131 12.37 -4.47 -1.46
N VAL A 132 11.43 -5.19 -0.83
CA VAL A 132 10.44 -4.65 0.11
C VAL A 132 10.45 -5.52 1.35
N SER A 133 10.45 -4.92 2.54
CA SER A 133 10.54 -5.69 3.78
C SER A 133 9.91 -4.98 4.96
N ALA A 134 9.36 -5.78 5.89
CA ALA A 134 8.84 -5.32 7.16
C ALA A 134 8.97 -6.42 8.21
N THR A 135 9.13 -6.01 9.47
CA THR A 135 9.24 -6.91 10.61
C THR A 135 8.18 -6.59 11.65
N ALA A 136 7.84 -7.59 12.46
CA ALA A 136 6.86 -7.48 13.53
C ALA A 136 5.48 -6.95 13.11
N ILE A 137 5.05 -7.24 11.87
CA ILE A 137 3.68 -6.93 11.42
C ILE A 137 2.72 -7.75 12.28
N ARG A 138 1.82 -7.07 13.00
CA ARG A 138 0.80 -7.74 13.81
C ARG A 138 -0.30 -8.29 12.92
N VAL A 139 -0.56 -9.58 13.03
CA VAL A 139 -1.66 -10.27 12.34
C VAL A 139 -2.35 -11.22 13.31
N GLY A 140 -3.64 -10.98 13.56
CA GLY A 140 -4.39 -11.70 14.59
C GLY A 140 -3.70 -11.60 15.96
N ALA A 141 -3.47 -12.75 16.60
CA ALA A 141 -2.80 -12.84 17.90
C ALA A 141 -1.26 -12.93 17.82
N GLY A 142 -0.68 -12.95 16.62
CA GLY A 142 0.76 -13.13 16.41
C GLY A 142 1.40 -12.03 15.59
N THR A 143 2.61 -12.31 15.12
CA THR A 143 3.36 -11.41 14.24
C THR A 143 4.02 -12.15 13.10
N ILE A 144 4.30 -11.42 12.03
CA ILE A 144 5.06 -11.91 10.88
C ILE A 144 6.19 -10.96 10.51
N ASP A 145 7.21 -11.51 9.87
CA ASP A 145 8.25 -10.76 9.14
C ASP A 145 8.16 -11.16 7.67
N VAL A 146 8.28 -10.18 6.78
CA VAL A 146 8.24 -10.40 5.34
C VAL A 146 9.42 -9.67 4.71
N THR A 147 10.19 -10.37 3.91
CA THR A 147 11.20 -9.79 3.03
C THR A 147 11.01 -10.36 1.65
N ALA A 148 10.76 -9.51 0.66
CA ALA A 148 10.69 -9.88 -0.74
C ALA A 148 11.76 -9.17 -1.53
N THR A 149 12.48 -9.91 -2.37
CA THR A 149 13.54 -9.39 -3.23
C THR A 149 13.29 -9.76 -4.68
N HIS A 150 13.68 -8.87 -5.58
CA HIS A 150 13.67 -9.08 -7.01
C HIS A 150 15.05 -8.76 -7.59
N SER A 151 15.64 -9.73 -8.28
CA SER A 151 16.86 -9.56 -9.07
C SER A 151 16.76 -10.31 -10.41
N GLY A 152 16.67 -9.56 -11.51
CA GLY A 152 16.55 -10.15 -12.85
C GLY A 152 15.30 -11.02 -12.97
N THR A 153 15.46 -12.30 -13.27
CA THR A 153 14.34 -13.26 -13.38
C THR A 153 14.00 -13.97 -12.07
N ASN A 154 14.67 -13.62 -10.97
CA ASN A 154 14.57 -14.34 -9.71
C ASN A 154 13.90 -13.49 -8.64
N TRP A 155 12.78 -13.99 -8.11
CA TRP A 155 12.08 -13.38 -6.99
C TRP A 155 12.05 -14.31 -5.80
N THR A 156 12.24 -13.73 -4.63
CA THR A 156 12.33 -14.49 -3.40
C THR A 156 11.51 -13.80 -2.34
N THR A 157 10.62 -14.55 -1.71
CA THR A 157 9.85 -14.12 -0.56
C THR A 157 10.25 -14.97 0.63
N THR A 158 10.82 -14.34 1.65
CA THR A 158 11.08 -14.97 2.95
C THR A 158 10.04 -14.45 3.93
N MET A 159 9.32 -15.38 4.55
CA MET A 159 8.24 -15.10 5.49
C MET A 159 8.52 -15.85 6.78
N THR A 160 8.52 -15.15 7.91
CA THR A 160 8.57 -15.77 9.24
C THR A 160 7.28 -15.51 9.96
N SER A 161 6.66 -16.54 10.53
CA SER A 161 5.38 -16.44 11.22
C SER A 161 5.44 -16.98 12.64
N ARG A 162 4.80 -16.24 13.57
CA ARG A 162 4.71 -16.57 15.00
C ARG A 162 3.25 -16.74 15.43
N LEU A 163 2.53 -17.56 14.66
CA LEU A 163 1.13 -17.94 14.85
C LEU A 163 0.85 -19.24 14.08
N THR A 164 -0.26 -19.89 14.40
CA THR A 164 -0.75 -21.06 13.67
C THR A 164 -1.81 -20.64 12.65
N CYS A 165 -1.59 -20.98 11.39
CA CYS A 165 -2.52 -20.77 10.29
C CYS A 165 -2.09 -21.64 9.09
N THR A 166 -2.98 -21.76 8.11
CA THR A 166 -2.57 -22.08 6.74
C THR A 166 -1.89 -20.85 6.14
N LEU A 167 -0.77 -21.06 5.45
CA LEU A 167 -0.02 -20.02 4.76
C LEU A 167 -0.08 -20.22 3.26
N HIS A 168 -0.49 -19.20 2.52
CA HIS A 168 -0.19 -19.06 1.09
C HIS A 168 0.93 -18.04 0.93
N VAL A 169 2.10 -18.48 0.49
CA VAL A 169 3.28 -17.62 0.31
C VAL A 169 3.80 -17.74 -1.10
N GLY A 170 4.32 -16.63 -1.65
CA GLY A 170 4.92 -16.62 -2.98
C GLY A 170 5.20 -15.20 -3.44
N ALA A 171 4.83 -14.86 -4.68
CA ALA A 171 5.11 -13.54 -5.25
C ALA A 171 4.05 -13.12 -6.28
N THR A 172 3.88 -11.81 -6.44
CA THR A 172 3.07 -11.20 -7.50
C THR A 172 3.97 -10.74 -8.64
N LEU A 173 3.69 -11.24 -9.85
CA LEU A 173 4.44 -11.05 -11.08
C LEU A 173 3.82 -10.04 -12.03
N PRO A 174 4.58 -9.32 -12.89
CA PRO A 174 3.97 -8.62 -14.01
C PRO A 174 3.09 -9.57 -14.82
N ALA A 175 2.03 -9.00 -15.38
CA ALA A 175 1.08 -9.76 -16.18
C ALA A 175 1.81 -10.47 -17.33
N GLY A 176 1.47 -11.75 -17.55
CA GLY A 176 2.04 -12.55 -18.64
C GLY A 176 3.42 -13.16 -18.37
N SER A 177 4.06 -12.91 -17.22
CA SER A 177 5.35 -13.54 -16.87
C SER A 177 5.31 -15.07 -17.00
N ASN A 178 6.33 -15.65 -17.65
CA ASN A 178 6.49 -17.09 -17.79
C ASN A 178 7.21 -17.66 -16.56
N ILE A 179 6.58 -18.61 -15.87
CA ILE A 179 7.17 -19.24 -14.67
C ILE A 179 7.99 -20.45 -15.13
N LYS A 180 9.28 -20.45 -14.82
CA LYS A 180 10.21 -21.53 -15.14
C LYS A 180 10.31 -22.55 -14.01
N SER A 181 10.36 -22.09 -12.76
CA SER A 181 10.42 -22.97 -11.58
C SER A 181 9.98 -22.24 -10.33
N VAL A 182 9.43 -23.01 -9.38
CA VAL A 182 9.09 -22.55 -8.03
C VAL A 182 9.69 -23.53 -7.02
N SER A 183 10.34 -23.01 -5.99
CA SER A 183 10.84 -23.81 -4.87
C SER A 183 10.39 -23.23 -3.53
N LEU A 184 10.20 -24.12 -2.55
CA LEU A 184 10.00 -23.80 -1.15
C LEU A 184 11.19 -24.35 -0.37
N ASN A 185 11.89 -23.48 0.36
CA ASN A 185 13.06 -23.82 1.15
C ASN A 185 14.13 -24.58 0.33
N GLY A 186 14.33 -24.16 -0.92
CA GLY A 186 15.28 -24.74 -1.88
C GLY A 186 14.81 -26.01 -2.60
N SER A 187 13.66 -26.58 -2.23
CA SER A 187 13.11 -27.80 -2.86
C SER A 187 12.01 -27.46 -3.88
N PRO A 188 11.97 -28.07 -5.07
CA PRO A 188 10.86 -27.91 -6.01
C PRO A 188 9.51 -28.23 -5.36
N VAL A 189 8.50 -27.42 -5.63
CA VAL A 189 7.18 -27.54 -4.99
C VAL A 189 6.05 -27.34 -6.00
N ALA A 190 4.91 -27.96 -5.74
CA ALA A 190 3.68 -27.64 -6.46
C ALA A 190 3.22 -26.22 -6.10
N TYR A 191 2.69 -25.50 -7.09
CA TYR A 191 2.22 -24.14 -6.92
C TYR A 191 0.93 -23.93 -7.71
N THR A 192 0.18 -22.91 -7.32
CA THR A 192 -0.98 -22.42 -8.07
C THR A 192 -0.63 -21.05 -8.66
N VAL A 193 -1.33 -20.69 -9.74
CA VAL A 193 -1.20 -19.38 -10.39
C VAL A 193 -2.56 -18.71 -10.40
N ARG A 194 -2.62 -17.44 -9.97
CA ARG A 194 -3.83 -16.61 -10.00
C ARG A 194 -3.54 -15.33 -10.78
N ASP A 195 -4.07 -15.23 -11.99
CA ASP A 195 -4.00 -14.00 -12.77
C ASP A 195 -5.06 -13.01 -12.26
N GLY A 196 -4.67 -11.74 -12.12
CA GLY A 196 -5.53 -10.67 -11.66
C GLY A 196 -5.09 -9.31 -12.20
N ASN A 197 -5.83 -8.26 -11.83
CA ASN A 197 -5.54 -6.91 -12.30
C ASN A 197 -4.16 -6.42 -11.89
N SER A 198 -3.67 -6.84 -10.73
CA SER A 198 -2.36 -6.47 -10.20
C SER A 198 -1.19 -7.26 -10.81
N GLY A 199 -1.49 -8.26 -11.66
CA GLY A 199 -0.50 -9.13 -12.27
C GLY A 199 -0.79 -10.61 -12.04
N ARG A 200 0.26 -11.44 -12.13
CA ARG A 200 0.20 -12.89 -12.02
C ARG A 200 0.71 -13.33 -10.65
N GLN A 201 -0.14 -13.84 -9.79
CA GLN A 201 0.26 -14.31 -8.46
C GLN A 201 0.68 -15.78 -8.51
N VAL A 202 1.84 -16.10 -7.93
CA VAL A 202 2.34 -17.46 -7.75
C VAL A 202 2.27 -17.78 -6.27
N LEU A 203 1.56 -18.85 -5.91
CA LEU A 203 1.24 -19.16 -4.52
C LEU A 203 1.58 -20.63 -4.22
N VAL A 204 2.27 -20.83 -3.10
CA VAL A 204 2.61 -22.12 -2.52
C VAL A 204 1.87 -22.23 -1.18
N SER A 205 1.17 -23.35 -0.96
CA SER A 205 0.48 -23.62 0.31
C SER A 205 1.39 -24.36 1.28
N THR A 206 1.49 -23.87 2.51
CA THR A 206 2.26 -24.42 3.63
C THR A 206 1.55 -24.06 4.96
N THR A 207 2.22 -24.20 6.09
CA THR A 207 1.71 -23.84 7.42
C THR A 207 2.52 -22.73 8.06
N CYS A 208 1.84 -21.81 8.73
CA CYS A 208 2.49 -20.84 9.60
C CYS A 208 3.15 -21.52 10.82
N GLY A 209 4.07 -20.81 11.48
CA GLY A 209 4.76 -21.24 12.71
C GLY A 209 6.28 -21.37 12.56
N SER A 210 6.79 -21.17 11.34
CA SER A 210 8.21 -21.23 11.00
C SER A 210 8.59 -20.12 10.02
N THR A 211 9.86 -20.15 9.59
CA THR A 211 10.35 -19.39 8.45
C THR A 211 10.22 -20.24 7.19
N ASP A 212 9.59 -19.67 6.16
CA ASP A 212 9.47 -20.23 4.83
C ASP A 212 10.06 -19.26 3.79
N GLN A 213 10.81 -19.81 2.84
CA GLN A 213 11.37 -19.07 1.71
C GLN A 213 10.83 -19.66 0.40
N VAL A 214 10.09 -18.86 -0.35
CA VAL A 214 9.67 -19.20 -1.71
C VAL A 214 10.54 -18.48 -2.71
N GLN A 215 11.06 -19.22 -3.69
CA GLN A 215 11.77 -18.69 -4.84
C GLN A 215 10.96 -18.96 -6.11
N VAL A 216 10.70 -17.91 -6.90
CA VAL A 216 10.08 -18.00 -8.22
C VAL A 216 11.09 -17.52 -9.26
N VAL A 217 11.36 -18.36 -10.24
CA VAL A 217 12.24 -18.02 -11.38
C VAL A 217 11.40 -17.91 -12.63
N THR A 218 11.53 -16.80 -13.36
CA THR A 218 10.86 -16.57 -14.63
C THR A 218 11.75 -16.90 -15.83
N GLY A 219 11.12 -17.18 -16.98
CA GLY A 219 11.75 -17.48 -18.27
C GLY A 219 11.79 -16.29 -19.22
#